data_AF-B9RTB9-F1
#
_entry.id   AF-B9RTB9-F1
#
_cell.length_a   1.000
_cell.length_b   1.000
_cell.length_c   1.000
_cell.angle_alpha   90.00
_cell.angle_beta   90.00
_cell.angle_gamma   90.00
#
_symmetry.space_group_name_H-M   'P 1'
#
loop_
_entity.id
_entity.type
_entity.pdbx_description
1 polymer ?
#
loop_
_entity_poly.entity_id
_entity_poly.type
_entity_poly.pdbx_seq_one_letter_code
_entity_poly.pdbx_strand_id
1 'polypeptide(L)'
;MGVFTYSDEYTSPVPPARLFKALILDSNNLIPKLMPQIVKSIEFVQGDGGVGSIKQINFQEGMSPIEVQFLPGQDGGSINKMKSTYNTKGDIVLGEEQVKAGKEKALGMYKVVEGYLLQNPDAYA
;
A
#
# COMPACT_ATOMS: atom_id res chain seq x y z
N MET A 1 12.50 19.32 14.18
CA MET A 1 12.06 18.12 13.42
C MET A 1 10.77 17.66 14.04
N GLY A 2 9.67 17.67 13.29
CA GLY A 2 8.39 17.14 13.74
C GLY A 2 8.19 15.70 13.29
N VAL A 3 7.54 14.88 14.12
CA VAL A 3 7.10 13.54 13.76
C VAL A 3 5.59 13.51 13.86
N PHE A 4 4.93 13.27 12.72
CA PHE A 4 3.47 13.19 12.63
C PHE A 4 3.08 11.79 12.22
N THR A 5 2.23 11.15 13.02
CA THR A 5 1.77 9.79 12.76
C THR A 5 0.26 9.78 12.70
N TYR A 6 -0.25 9.15 11.65
CA TYR A 6 -1.67 8.93 11.47
C TYR A 6 -1.93 7.44 11.27
N SER A 7 -2.96 6.91 11.90
CA SER A 7 -3.32 5.50 11.81
C SER A 7 -4.81 5.35 11.55
N ASP A 8 -5.17 4.46 10.65
CA ASP A 8 -6.54 4.08 10.34
C ASP A 8 -6.64 2.54 10.33
N GLU A 9 -7.82 2.02 10.63
CA GLU A 9 -8.13 0.60 10.62
C GLU A 9 -9.37 0.34 9.76
N TYR A 10 -9.31 -0.71 8.95
CA TYR A 10 -10.40 -1.10 8.05
C TYR A 10 -10.58 -2.61 8.06
N THR A 11 -11.80 -3.09 7.80
CA THR A 11 -12.06 -4.52 7.62
C THR A 11 -12.16 -4.88 6.14
N SER A 12 -11.82 -6.13 5.83
CA SER A 12 -11.98 -6.74 4.51
C SER A 12 -12.58 -8.13 4.65
N PRO A 13 -13.46 -8.55 3.73
CA PRO A 13 -13.85 -9.97 3.63
C PRO A 13 -12.74 -10.83 3.00
N VAL A 14 -11.63 -10.24 2.52
CA VAL A 14 -10.52 -10.99 1.93
C VAL A 14 -9.56 -11.48 3.04
N PRO A 15 -9.13 -12.76 3.01
CA PRO A 15 -8.16 -13.28 3.99
C PRO A 15 -6.82 -12.51 3.98
N PRO A 16 -6.14 -12.36 5.15
CA PRO A 16 -4.91 -11.59 5.28
C PRO A 16 -3.79 -12.06 4.34
N ALA A 17 -3.63 -13.38 4.19
CA ALA A 17 -2.59 -13.98 3.36
C ALA A 17 -2.75 -13.61 1.87
N ARG A 18 -3.99 -13.55 1.38
CA ARG A 18 -4.30 -13.17 0.00
C ARG A 18 -3.98 -11.69 -0.25
N LEU A 19 -4.40 -10.83 0.67
CA LEU A 19 -4.06 -9.40 0.63
C LEU A 19 -2.54 -9.19 0.68
N PHE A 20 -1.83 -9.88 1.57
CA PHE A 20 -0.38 -9.78 1.68
C PHE A 20 0.35 -10.21 0.40
N LYS A 21 -0.03 -11.34 -0.19
CA LYS A 21 0.52 -11.79 -1.47
C LYS A 21 0.29 -10.73 -2.58
N ALA A 22 -0.92 -10.20 -2.69
CA ALA A 22 -1.30 -9.28 -3.77
C ALA A 22 -0.74 -7.84 -3.59
N LEU A 23 -0.83 -7.27 -2.39
CA LEU A 23 -0.47 -5.88 -2.08
C LEU A 23 0.99 -5.70 -1.69
N ILE A 24 1.68 -6.75 -1.27
CA ILE A 24 3.08 -6.68 -0.85
C ILE A 24 3.97 -7.48 -1.80
N LEU A 25 3.79 -8.80 -1.86
CA LEU A 25 4.72 -9.69 -2.57
C LEU A 25 4.66 -9.53 -4.10
N ASP A 26 3.46 -9.40 -4.67
CA ASP A 26 3.24 -9.31 -6.13
C ASP A 26 2.78 -7.92 -6.59
N SER A 27 2.91 -6.92 -5.71
CA SER A 27 2.46 -5.55 -5.92
C SER A 27 2.99 -4.94 -7.23
N ASN A 28 4.25 -5.21 -7.56
CA ASN A 28 4.91 -4.73 -8.78
C ASN A 28 4.41 -5.37 -10.07
N ASN A 29 3.63 -6.45 -9.99
CA ASN A 29 3.02 -7.09 -11.16
C ASN A 29 1.53 -6.78 -11.23
N LEU A 30 0.84 -6.81 -10.09
CA LEU A 30 -0.59 -6.59 -10.01
C LEU A 30 -0.97 -5.11 -10.14
N ILE A 31 -0.32 -4.22 -9.39
CA ILE A 31 -0.69 -2.79 -9.35
C ILE A 31 -0.55 -2.13 -10.73
N PRO A 32 0.54 -2.32 -11.50
CA PRO A 32 0.62 -1.77 -12.85
C PRO A 32 -0.46 -2.28 -13.80
N LYS A 33 -0.98 -3.50 -13.60
CA LYS A 33 -2.08 -4.04 -14.43
C LYS A 33 -3.42 -3.41 -14.06
N LEU A 34 -3.68 -3.22 -12.77
CA LEU A 34 -4.96 -2.67 -12.30
C LEU A 34 -5.03 -1.14 -12.38
N MET A 35 -3.88 -0.47 -12.19
CA MET A 35 -3.75 0.99 -12.17
C MET A 35 -2.48 1.41 -12.91
N PRO A 36 -2.41 1.26 -14.24
CA PRO A 36 -1.22 1.61 -15.02
C PRO A 36 -0.81 3.07 -14.84
N GLN A 37 -1.74 3.96 -14.52
CA GLN A 37 -1.48 5.38 -14.30
C GLN A 37 -0.74 5.68 -12.99
N ILE A 38 -0.82 4.83 -11.95
CA ILE A 38 -0.28 5.17 -10.62
C ILE A 38 1.22 4.86 -10.50
N VAL A 39 1.76 4.01 -11.37
CA VAL A 39 3.16 3.60 -11.35
C VAL A 39 3.93 4.40 -12.42
N LYS A 40 4.86 5.25 -11.99
CA LYS A 40 5.75 5.99 -12.90
C LYS A 40 6.86 5.09 -13.45
N SER A 41 7.56 4.37 -12.58
CA SER A 41 8.57 3.39 -12.99
C SER A 41 8.79 2.32 -11.91
N ILE A 42 9.31 1.18 -12.34
CA ILE A 42 9.74 0.08 -11.48
C ILE A 42 11.16 -0.27 -11.92
N GLU A 43 12.11 -0.14 -11.00
CA GLU A 43 13.54 -0.30 -11.29
C GLU A 43 14.18 -1.18 -10.22
N PHE A 44 15.09 -2.07 -10.64
CA PHE A 44 16.00 -2.74 -9.73
C PHE A 44 17.20 -1.81 -9.49
N VAL A 45 17.31 -1.27 -8.28
CA VAL A 45 18.45 -0.46 -7.86
C VAL A 45 19.66 -1.36 -7.64
N GLN A 46 19.41 -2.58 -7.14
CA GLN A 46 20.43 -3.59 -6.94
C GLN A 46 19.81 -4.99 -7.04
N GLY A 47 20.53 -5.93 -7.66
CA GLY A 47 20.10 -7.33 -7.78
C GLY A 47 19.19 -7.59 -8.99
N ASP A 48 18.75 -8.83 -9.09
CA ASP A 48 18.04 -9.42 -10.24
C ASP A 48 16.62 -9.91 -9.89
N GLY A 49 16.17 -9.64 -8.67
CA GLY A 49 14.92 -10.15 -8.10
C GLY A 49 15.11 -11.29 -7.09
N GLY A 50 16.34 -11.80 -6.90
CA GLY A 50 16.67 -12.74 -5.84
C GLY A 50 16.83 -12.11 -4.45
N VAL A 51 17.13 -12.95 -3.44
CA VAL A 51 17.38 -12.51 -2.06
C VAL A 51 18.50 -11.47 -2.03
N GLY A 52 18.25 -10.34 -1.37
CA GLY A 52 19.18 -9.20 -1.30
C GLY A 52 18.99 -8.13 -2.38
N SER A 53 18.06 -8.33 -3.33
CA SER A 53 17.73 -7.30 -4.31
C SER A 53 17.01 -6.10 -3.65
N ILE A 54 17.34 -4.90 -4.13
CA ILE A 54 16.64 -3.65 -3.80
C ILE A 54 15.85 -3.23 -5.03
N LYS A 55 14.54 -3.13 -4.85
CA LYS A 55 13.60 -2.69 -5.87
C LYS A 55 13.00 -1.35 -5.48
N GLN A 56 13.11 -0.37 -6.37
CA GLN A 56 12.48 0.93 -6.21
C GLN A 56 11.25 0.98 -7.11
N ILE A 57 10.11 1.34 -6.52
CA ILE A 57 8.86 1.56 -7.24
C ILE A 57 8.53 3.04 -7.07
N ASN A 58 8.53 3.78 -8.18
CA ASN A 58 8.17 5.18 -8.21
C ASN A 58 6.68 5.29 -8.53
N PHE A 59 5.88 5.70 -7.56
CA PHE A 59 4.46 5.99 -7.77
C PHE A 59 4.24 7.44 -8.22
N GLN A 60 3.06 7.76 -8.72
CA GLN A 60 2.66 9.14 -8.95
C GLN A 60 2.72 9.96 -7.67
N GLU A 61 2.97 11.26 -7.83
CA GLU A 61 3.23 12.15 -6.72
C GLU A 61 2.03 12.29 -5.77
N GLY A 62 2.33 12.47 -4.49
CA GLY A 62 1.35 12.72 -3.45
C GLY A 62 0.74 11.47 -2.86
N MET A 63 1.38 10.30 -2.94
CA MET A 63 1.02 9.13 -2.13
C MET A 63 1.77 9.17 -0.80
N SER A 64 1.06 8.92 0.29
CA SER A 64 1.66 8.93 1.63
C SER A 64 2.52 7.69 1.86
N PRO A 65 3.66 7.80 2.59
CA PRO A 65 4.34 6.61 3.09
C PRO A 65 3.37 5.82 3.98
N ILE A 66 3.27 4.51 3.77
CA ILE A 66 2.32 3.67 4.47
C ILE A 66 3.00 2.40 5.00
N GLU A 67 2.83 2.16 6.28
CA GLU A 67 3.05 0.89 6.96
C GLU A 67 1.70 0.17 6.98
N VAL A 68 1.66 -1.09 6.55
CA VAL A 68 0.44 -1.89 6.54
C VAL A 68 0.62 -3.18 7.33
N GLN A 69 -0.41 -3.52 8.13
CA GLN A 69 -0.49 -4.80 8.84
C GLN A 69 -1.84 -5.45 8.53
N PHE A 70 -1.80 -6.68 8.04
CA PHE A 70 -2.98 -7.50 7.76
C PHE A 70 -3.12 -8.55 8.87
N LEU A 71 -4.22 -8.50 9.62
CA LEU A 71 -4.51 -9.38 10.74
C LEU A 71 -5.76 -10.22 10.44
N PRO A 72 -5.90 -11.44 10.99
CA PRO A 72 -7.15 -12.20 10.89
C PRO A 72 -8.35 -11.39 11.41
N GLY A 73 -9.40 -11.32 10.61
CA GLY A 73 -10.68 -10.72 10.96
C GLY A 73 -11.76 -11.77 11.23
N GLN A 74 -12.99 -11.31 11.43
CA GLN A 74 -14.14 -12.19 11.53
C GLN A 74 -14.43 -12.88 10.19
N ASP A 75 -15.10 -14.02 10.24
CA ASP A 75 -15.58 -14.77 9.06
C ASP A 75 -14.51 -15.09 8.00
N GLY A 76 -13.25 -15.24 8.42
CA GLY A 76 -12.12 -15.54 7.52
C GLY A 76 -11.59 -14.34 6.74
N GLY A 77 -12.12 -13.13 6.99
CA GLY A 77 -11.63 -11.88 6.44
C GLY A 77 -10.39 -11.34 7.16
N SER A 78 -10.12 -10.04 7.02
CA SER A 78 -8.98 -9.37 7.63
C SER A 78 -9.34 -8.05 8.32
N ILE A 79 -8.52 -7.71 9.32
CA ILE A 79 -8.41 -6.38 9.91
C ILE A 79 -7.10 -5.77 9.41
N ASN A 80 -7.20 -4.62 8.75
CA ASN A 80 -6.10 -3.98 8.05
C ASN A 80 -5.77 -2.66 8.72
N LYS A 81 -4.59 -2.60 9.33
CA LYS A 81 -4.07 -1.39 9.96
C LYS A 81 -3.14 -0.67 8.99
N MET A 82 -3.41 0.60 8.77
CA MET A 82 -2.64 1.47 7.90
C MET A 82 -2.09 2.62 8.72
N LYS A 83 -0.77 2.83 8.68
CA LYS A 83 -0.10 3.88 9.43
C LYS A 83 0.82 4.68 8.52
N SER A 84 0.74 6.00 8.59
CA SER A 84 1.62 6.92 7.87
C SER A 84 2.40 7.75 8.86
N THR A 85 3.73 7.70 8.77
CA THR A 85 4.64 8.50 9.60
C THR A 85 5.43 9.47 8.72
N TYR A 86 5.36 10.76 9.07
CA TYR A 86 6.07 11.84 8.39
C TYR A 86 7.13 12.42 9.30
N ASN A 87 8.37 12.42 8.84
CA ASN A 87 9.51 13.02 9.53
C ASN A 87 9.86 14.32 8.81
N THR A 88 9.59 15.47 9.42
CA THR A 88 9.84 16.78 8.80
C THR A 88 11.20 17.34 9.19
N LYS A 89 11.89 17.97 8.22
CA LYS A 89 13.10 18.75 8.47
C LYS A 89 12.73 20.22 8.74
N GLY A 90 13.35 20.84 9.74
CA GLY A 90 13.03 22.22 10.14
C GLY A 90 11.63 22.36 10.76
N ASP A 91 11.06 23.56 10.62
CA ASP A 91 9.74 23.93 11.16
C ASP A 91 8.62 23.81 10.11
N ILE A 92 8.72 22.79 9.26
CA ILE A 92 7.68 22.50 8.27
C ILE A 92 6.44 21.99 9.00
N VAL A 93 5.33 22.73 8.85
CA VAL A 93 3.99 22.29 9.20
C VAL A 93 3.44 21.44 8.05
N LEU A 94 3.02 20.21 8.35
CA LEU A 94 2.35 19.36 7.37
C LEU A 94 0.98 19.93 7.03
N GLY A 95 0.73 20.17 5.75
CA GLY A 95 -0.60 20.54 5.27
C GLY A 95 -1.55 19.36 5.43
N GLU A 96 -2.58 19.50 6.27
CA GLU A 96 -3.57 18.45 6.52
C GLU A 96 -4.24 17.95 5.23
N GLU A 97 -4.52 18.85 4.30
CA GLU A 97 -5.12 18.52 3.01
C GLU A 97 -4.21 17.60 2.18
N GLN A 98 -2.90 17.84 2.18
CA GLN A 98 -1.93 17.01 1.46
C GLN A 98 -1.80 15.63 2.11
N VAL A 99 -1.80 15.57 3.44
CA VAL A 99 -1.81 14.30 4.19
C VAL A 99 -3.06 13.50 3.87
N LYS A 100 -4.23 14.15 3.90
CA LYS A 100 -5.52 13.52 3.62
C LYS A 100 -5.57 13.00 2.17
N ALA A 101 -5.18 13.81 1.20
CA ALA A 101 -5.15 13.42 -0.20
C ALA A 101 -4.22 12.22 -0.43
N GLY A 102 -3.05 12.18 0.23
CA GLY A 102 -2.12 11.06 0.11
C GLY A 102 -2.63 9.77 0.75
N LYS A 103 -3.35 9.86 1.87
CA LYS A 103 -4.06 8.73 2.47
C LYS A 103 -5.18 8.21 1.56
N GLU A 104 -5.99 9.10 0.99
CA GLU A 104 -7.09 8.73 0.10
C GLU A 104 -6.58 8.01 -1.15
N LYS A 105 -5.44 8.46 -1.72
CA LYS A 105 -4.78 7.74 -2.83
C LYS A 105 -4.32 6.34 -2.42
N ALA A 106 -3.71 6.19 -1.24
CA ALA A 106 -3.27 4.89 -0.73
C ALA A 106 -4.44 3.94 -0.48
N LEU A 107 -5.53 4.44 0.11
CA LEU A 107 -6.75 3.67 0.31
C LEU A 107 -7.42 3.31 -1.02
N GLY A 108 -7.41 4.22 -2.01
CA GLY A 108 -7.92 3.96 -3.35
C GLY A 108 -7.20 2.80 -4.03
N MET A 109 -5.86 2.77 -3.97
CA MET A 109 -5.07 1.64 -4.45
C MET A 109 -5.45 0.33 -3.74
N TYR A 110 -5.55 0.36 -2.41
CA TYR A 110 -5.96 -0.80 -1.63
C TYR A 110 -7.34 -1.33 -2.08
N LYS A 111 -8.33 -0.44 -2.26
CA LYS A 111 -9.69 -0.81 -2.64
C LYS A 111 -9.79 -1.40 -4.05
N VAL A 112 -8.97 -0.94 -4.99
CA VAL A 112 -8.90 -1.54 -6.33
C VAL A 112 -8.39 -2.99 -6.26
N VAL A 113 -7.34 -3.25 -5.47
CA VAL A 113 -6.80 -4.61 -5.31
C VAL A 113 -7.79 -5.51 -4.56
N GLU A 114 -8.42 -5.01 -3.49
CA GLU A 114 -9.49 -5.72 -2.78
C GLU A 114 -10.63 -6.12 -3.73
N GLY A 115 -11.12 -5.17 -4.55
CA GLY A 115 -12.16 -5.44 -5.52
C GLY A 115 -11.78 -6.48 -6.57
N TYR A 116 -10.51 -6.51 -7.00
CA TYR A 116 -9.99 -7.54 -7.88
C TYR A 116 -10.00 -8.92 -7.20
N LEU A 117 -9.53 -9.03 -5.95
CA LEU A 117 -9.48 -10.31 -5.23
C LEU A 117 -10.86 -10.88 -4.91
N LEU A 118 -11.87 -10.01 -4.76
CA LEU A 118 -13.26 -10.42 -4.58
C LEU A 118 -13.89 -10.97 -5.86
N GLN A 119 -13.58 -10.38 -7.00
CA GLN A 119 -14.05 -10.85 -8.31
C GLN A 119 -13.30 -12.10 -8.79
N ASN A 120 -12.11 -12.37 -8.24
CA ASN A 120 -11.24 -13.47 -8.64
C ASN A 120 -10.88 -14.31 -7.40
N PRO A 121 -11.80 -15.17 -6.92
CA PRO A 121 -11.62 -15.92 -5.66
C PRO A 121 -10.41 -16.86 -5.68
N ASP A 122 -10.04 -17.39 -6.84
CA ASP A 122 -8.90 -18.29 -7.01
C ASP A 122 -7.55 -17.55 -7.08
N ALA A 123 -7.56 -16.23 -7.33
CA ALA A 123 -6.34 -15.46 -7.42
C ALA A 123 -5.67 -15.33 -6.04
N TYR A 124 -4.38 -15.69 -5.98
CA TYR A 124 -3.55 -15.63 -4.77
C TYR A 124 -4.04 -16.48 -3.59
N ALA A 125 -4.94 -17.44 -3.83
CA ALA A 125 -5.41 -18.41 -2.83
C ALA A 125 -4.25 -19.16 -2.15
#